data_AF-A0A2Z3GHC8-F1
#
_entry.id   AF-A0A2Z3GHC8-F1
#
_cell.length_a   1.000
_cell.length_b   1.000
_cell.length_c   1.000
_cell.angle_alpha   90.00
_cell.angle_beta   90.00
_cell.angle_gamma   90.00
#
_symmetry.space_group_name_H-M   'P 1'
#
loop_
_entity.id
_entity.type
_entity.pdbx_description
1 polymer ?
#
loop_
_entity_poly.entity_id
_entity_poly.type
_entity_poly.pdbx_seq_one_letter_code
_entity_poly.pdbx_strand_id
1 'polypeptide(L)'
;MVRQQHNFSRSEGPADAFRLVFRGPSVLKGTAEFTITDPSGQVIFREVLTEPDLEAALVYEMKTPTATPAERAAYVLRRIDQFFQPAQFQTPAVGPQATFPSNIENLNQATWADLKRRPGTIGFDYLKGKEDRQRLAWSPLKKQTIRVR
;
A
#
# COMPACT_ATOMS: atom_id res chain seq x y z
N MET A 1 0.42 -15.99 1.15
CA MET A 1 1.21 -15.00 0.39
C MET A 1 0.36 -14.57 -0.78
N VAL A 2 0.23 -13.26 -1.00
CA VAL A 2 -0.38 -12.72 -2.22
C VAL A 2 0.69 -11.98 -3.04
N ARG A 3 0.55 -12.00 -4.35
CA ARG A 3 1.46 -11.31 -5.28
C ARG A 3 0.68 -10.73 -6.45
N GLN A 4 1.16 -9.61 -6.96
CA GLN A 4 0.64 -8.96 -8.16
C GLN A 4 1.80 -8.38 -8.96
N GLN A 5 1.66 -8.32 -10.29
CA GLN A 5 2.54 -7.51 -11.13
C GLN A 5 1.76 -6.31 -11.63
N HIS A 6 2.34 -5.12 -11.48
CA HIS A 6 1.76 -3.89 -12.00
C HIS A 6 2.86 -2.85 -12.27
N ASN A 7 2.70 -2.05 -13.30
CA ASN A 7 3.55 -0.87 -13.50
C ASN A 7 3.37 0.10 -12.33
N PHE A 8 4.46 0.55 -11.71
CA PHE A 8 4.41 1.50 -10.60
C PHE A 8 5.60 2.46 -10.62
N SER A 9 6.84 1.93 -10.66
CA SER A 9 8.06 2.73 -10.77
C SER A 9 8.26 3.30 -12.17
N ARG A 10 7.53 2.77 -13.15
CA ARG A 10 7.51 3.15 -14.56
C ARG A 10 6.06 3.19 -15.04
N SER A 11 5.75 4.06 -15.99
CA SER A 11 4.41 4.15 -16.59
C SER A 11 4.12 3.02 -17.58
N GLU A 12 5.17 2.39 -18.13
CA GLU A 12 5.08 1.35 -19.14
C GLU A 12 6.29 0.40 -19.08
N GLY A 13 6.25 -0.69 -19.85
CA GLY A 13 7.29 -1.71 -19.89
C GLY A 13 7.12 -2.78 -18.80
N PRO A 14 8.19 -3.50 -18.43
CA PRO A 14 8.12 -4.55 -17.43
C PRO A 14 7.54 -4.03 -16.11
N ALA A 15 6.57 -4.76 -15.57
CA ALA A 15 5.86 -4.41 -14.36
C ALA A 15 6.70 -4.66 -13.10
N ASP A 16 6.47 -3.86 -12.06
CA ASP A 16 7.01 -4.09 -10.72
C ASP A 16 6.27 -5.26 -10.04
N ALA A 17 6.96 -5.99 -9.17
CA ALA A 17 6.41 -7.08 -8.40
C ALA A 17 5.98 -6.61 -7.00
N PHE A 18 4.67 -6.67 -6.74
CA PHE A 18 4.04 -6.42 -5.45
C PHE A 18 3.88 -7.74 -4.70
N ARG A 19 4.30 -7.80 -3.44
CA ARG A 19 4.22 -9.01 -2.62
C ARG A 19 3.83 -8.68 -1.20
N LEU A 20 2.95 -9.49 -0.63
CA LEU A 20 2.61 -9.46 0.79
C LEU A 20 2.81 -10.87 1.34
N VAL A 21 3.83 -11.01 2.18
CA VAL A 21 4.26 -12.29 2.74
C VAL A 21 4.01 -12.31 4.23
N PHE A 22 3.16 -13.21 4.68
CA PHE A 22 2.91 -13.40 6.10
C PHE A 22 4.07 -14.18 6.76
N ARG A 23 4.48 -13.75 7.95
CA ARG A 23 5.48 -14.40 8.80
C ARG A 23 4.96 -14.47 10.22
N GLY A 24 4.97 -15.68 10.79
CA GLY A 24 4.58 -15.92 12.18
C GLY A 24 3.75 -17.20 12.33
N PRO A 25 3.40 -17.57 13.58
CA PRO A 25 2.72 -18.82 13.90
C PRO A 25 1.26 -18.88 13.43
N SER A 26 0.58 -17.74 13.26
CA SER A 26 -0.76 -17.65 12.69
C SER A 26 -1.07 -16.21 12.29
N VAL A 27 -2.09 -15.99 11.46
CA VAL A 27 -2.49 -14.65 10.96
C VAL A 27 -2.78 -13.62 12.06
N LEU A 28 -3.15 -14.06 13.26
CA LEU A 28 -3.43 -13.21 14.42
C LEU A 28 -2.21 -12.99 15.33
N LYS A 29 -1.08 -13.64 15.05
CA LYS A 29 0.12 -13.65 15.91
C LYS A 29 1.41 -13.44 15.12
N GLY A 30 1.32 -12.86 13.93
CA GLY A 30 2.47 -12.58 13.08
C GLY A 30 2.32 -11.25 12.35
N THR A 31 3.15 -11.05 11.34
CA THR A 31 3.21 -9.81 10.56
C THR A 31 3.19 -10.11 9.08
N ALA A 32 2.74 -9.15 8.27
CA ALA A 32 2.78 -9.22 6.83
C ALA A 32 3.83 -8.26 6.29
N GLU A 33 4.82 -8.80 5.58
CA GLU A 33 5.87 -8.02 4.91
C GLU A 33 5.38 -7.64 3.51
N PHE A 34 5.08 -6.35 3.31
CA PHE A 34 4.74 -5.75 2.02
C PHE A 34 6.02 -5.26 1.35
N THR A 35 6.31 -5.76 0.16
CA THR A 35 7.40 -5.26 -0.67
C THR A 35 6.94 -4.90 -2.08
N ILE A 36 7.59 -3.89 -2.66
CA ILE A 36 7.58 -3.62 -4.10
C ILE A 36 9.00 -3.81 -4.62
N THR A 37 9.15 -4.64 -5.65
CA THR A 37 10.43 -4.94 -6.30
C THR A 37 10.36 -4.51 -7.75
N ASP A 38 11.33 -3.72 -8.20
CA ASP A 38 11.39 -3.27 -9.58
C ASP A 38 11.83 -4.40 -10.55
N PRO A 39 11.73 -4.21 -11.87
CA PRO A 39 12.13 -5.22 -12.84
C PRO A 39 13.62 -5.62 -12.81
N SER A 40 14.49 -4.82 -12.17
CA SER A 40 15.91 -5.16 -11.99
C SER A 40 16.15 -6.09 -10.79
N GLY A 41 15.12 -6.33 -9.98
CA GLY A 41 15.20 -7.10 -8.74
C GLY A 41 15.47 -6.24 -7.50
N GLN A 42 15.51 -4.91 -7.62
CA GLN A 42 15.72 -4.01 -6.50
C GLN A 42 14.43 -3.84 -5.69
N VAL A 43 14.51 -4.02 -4.37
CA VAL A 43 13.40 -3.66 -3.47
C VAL A 43 13.34 -2.14 -3.36
N ILE A 44 12.28 -1.55 -3.89
CA ILE A 44 12.04 -0.10 -3.94
C ILE A 44 11.05 0.38 -2.88
N PHE A 45 10.38 -0.55 -2.20
CA PHE A 45 9.54 -0.28 -1.03
C PHE A 45 9.48 -1.51 -0.13
N ARG A 46 9.47 -1.27 1.18
CA ARG A 46 9.21 -2.30 2.19
C ARG A 46 8.44 -1.69 3.36
N GLU A 47 7.40 -2.38 3.80
CA GLU A 47 6.69 -2.09 5.03
C GLU A 47 6.31 -3.40 5.74
N VAL A 48 6.31 -3.38 7.07
CA VAL A 48 5.78 -4.46 7.89
C VAL A 48 4.42 -4.02 8.43
N LEU A 49 3.39 -4.80 8.13
CA LEU A 49 2.04 -4.62 8.64
C LEU A 49 1.83 -5.60 9.81
N THR A 50 1.40 -5.05 10.94
CA THR A 50 1.09 -5.80 12.15
C THR A 50 -0.35 -6.32 12.12
N GLU A 51 -0.74 -7.18 13.07
CA GLU A 51 -2.13 -7.62 13.19
C GLU A 51 -3.11 -6.44 13.35
N PRO A 52 -2.87 -5.41 14.20
CA PRO A 52 -3.76 -4.26 14.29
C PRO A 52 -3.91 -3.50 12.96
N ASP A 53 -2.86 -3.45 12.14
CA ASP A 53 -2.90 -2.80 10.82
C ASP A 53 -3.87 -3.51 9.86
N LEU A 54 -4.00 -4.83 10.01
CA LEU A 54 -4.84 -5.67 9.16
C LEU A 54 -6.21 -5.94 9.80
N GLU A 55 -6.36 -5.90 11.11
CA GLU A 55 -7.58 -6.30 11.79
C GLU A 55 -8.44 -5.14 12.28
N ALA A 56 -7.88 -3.97 12.60
CA ALA A 56 -8.62 -2.94 13.35
C ALA A 56 -9.93 -2.46 12.70
N ALA A 57 -10.06 -2.59 11.38
CA ALA A 57 -11.29 -2.28 10.64
C ALA A 57 -12.40 -3.34 10.77
N LEU A 58 -12.12 -4.52 11.33
CA LEU A 58 -13.12 -5.57 11.63
C LEU A 58 -14.26 -5.02 12.49
N VAL A 59 -13.98 -4.06 13.36
CA VAL A 59 -14.99 -3.40 14.20
C VAL A 59 -16.15 -2.81 13.40
N TYR A 60 -15.94 -2.48 12.11
CA TYR A 60 -16.98 -1.95 11.23
C TYR A 60 -17.87 -3.04 10.59
N GLU A 61 -17.46 -4.30 10.62
CA GLU A 61 -18.21 -5.45 10.08
C GLU A 61 -18.86 -6.30 11.18
N MET A 62 -18.50 -6.06 12.44
CA MET A 62 -18.98 -6.81 13.58
C MET A 62 -20.46 -6.53 13.86
N LYS A 63 -21.24 -7.61 13.99
CA LYS A 63 -22.66 -7.57 14.39
C LYS A 63 -22.85 -7.67 15.91
N THR A 64 -21.82 -8.12 16.62
CA THR A 64 -21.78 -8.32 18.07
C THR A 64 -20.59 -7.56 18.66
N PRO A 65 -20.58 -7.25 19.97
CA PRO A 65 -19.49 -6.48 20.60
C PRO A 65 -18.11 -7.15 20.52
N THR A 66 -18.05 -8.46 20.28
CA THR A 66 -16.83 -9.25 20.18
C THR A 66 -16.87 -10.14 18.94
N ALA A 67 -15.70 -10.40 18.36
CA ALA A 67 -15.49 -11.36 17.28
C ALA A 67 -14.70 -12.56 17.80
N THR A 68 -15.06 -13.76 17.35
CA THR A 68 -14.33 -14.99 17.65
C THR A 68 -12.96 -14.99 16.95
N PRO A 69 -11.97 -15.76 17.45
CA PRO A 69 -10.68 -15.90 16.76
C PRO A 69 -10.80 -16.38 15.31
N ALA A 70 -11.79 -17.21 15.00
CA ALA A 70 -12.02 -17.69 13.64
C ALA A 70 -12.49 -16.56 12.70
N GLU A 71 -13.42 -15.72 13.16
CA GLU A 71 -13.91 -14.57 12.39
C GLU A 71 -12.81 -13.54 12.16
N ARG A 72 -12.01 -13.25 13.21
CA ARG A 72 -10.84 -12.38 13.12
C ARG A 72 -9.84 -12.88 12.08
N ALA A 73 -9.50 -14.17 12.14
CA ALA A 73 -8.57 -14.78 11.19
C ALA A 73 -9.11 -14.75 9.75
N ALA A 74 -10.40 -15.06 9.55
CA ALA A 74 -11.05 -15.01 8.25
C ALA A 74 -11.04 -13.58 7.67
N TYR A 75 -11.28 -12.57 8.50
CA TYR A 75 -11.21 -11.16 8.11
C TYR A 75 -9.81 -10.75 7.64
N VAL A 76 -8.78 -11.06 8.44
CA VAL A 76 -7.38 -10.76 8.11
C VAL A 76 -6.96 -11.47 6.81
N LEU A 77 -7.33 -12.74 6.64
CA LEU A 77 -7.05 -13.49 5.40
C LEU A 77 -7.71 -12.84 4.19
N ARG A 78 -8.99 -12.46 4.30
CA ARG A 78 -9.70 -11.77 3.21
C ARG A 78 -9.02 -10.46 2.83
N ARG A 79 -8.57 -9.66 3.81
CA ARG A 79 -7.84 -8.41 3.53
C ARG A 79 -6.49 -8.66 2.86
N ILE A 80 -5.78 -9.72 3.25
CA ILE A 80 -4.53 -10.13 2.60
C ILE A 80 -4.80 -10.50 1.14
N ASP A 81 -5.81 -11.34 0.87
CA ASP A 81 -6.15 -11.77 -0.48
C ASP A 81 -6.60 -10.60 -1.36
N GLN A 82 -7.23 -9.59 -0.75
CA GLN A 82 -7.70 -8.38 -1.42
C GLN A 82 -6.70 -7.22 -1.36
N PHE A 83 -5.46 -7.43 -0.94
CA PHE A 83 -4.53 -6.32 -0.68
C PHE A 83 -4.02 -5.63 -1.97
N PHE A 84 -3.95 -6.36 -3.10
CA PHE A 84 -3.45 -5.86 -4.39
C PHE A 84 -4.52 -5.93 -5.49
N GLN A 85 -5.59 -5.15 -5.36
CA GLN A 85 -6.64 -5.03 -6.36
C GLN A 85 -6.24 -4.04 -7.46
N PRO A 86 -6.62 -4.29 -8.73
CA PRO A 86 -6.40 -3.34 -9.83
C PRO A 86 -6.94 -1.93 -9.55
N ALA A 87 -8.07 -1.83 -8.84
CA ALA A 87 -8.69 -0.56 -8.49
C ALA A 87 -7.86 0.31 -7.52
N GLN A 88 -6.83 -0.27 -6.88
CA GLN A 88 -5.90 0.46 -6.00
C GLN A 88 -4.79 1.16 -6.77
N PHE A 89 -4.64 0.90 -8.07
CA PHE A 89 -3.66 1.56 -8.91
C PHE A 89 -4.31 2.75 -9.63
N GLN A 90 -3.78 3.95 -9.41
CA GLN A 90 -4.35 5.18 -9.94
C GLN A 90 -3.33 6.00 -10.72
N THR A 91 -3.78 6.57 -11.84
CA THR A 91 -2.98 7.47 -12.67
C THR A 91 -3.75 8.77 -12.89
N PRO A 92 -3.21 9.95 -12.54
CA PRO A 92 -1.90 10.16 -11.93
C PRO A 92 -1.84 9.75 -10.45
N ALA A 93 -0.64 9.48 -9.96
CA ALA A 93 -0.39 9.21 -8.54
C ALA A 93 -0.85 10.37 -7.64
N VAL A 94 -0.60 11.60 -8.10
CA VAL A 94 -1.06 12.84 -7.48
C VAL A 94 -1.96 13.59 -8.45
N GLY A 95 -3.20 13.84 -8.04
CA GLY A 95 -4.17 14.55 -8.86
C GLY A 95 -3.76 16.00 -9.16
N PRO A 96 -4.20 16.57 -10.30
CA PRO A 96 -3.85 17.94 -10.69
C PRO A 96 -4.33 19.00 -9.67
N GLN A 97 -5.46 18.73 -9.00
CA GLN A 97 -6.06 19.59 -7.98
C GLN A 97 -5.65 19.20 -6.54
N ALA A 98 -4.78 18.21 -6.35
CA ALA A 98 -4.36 17.80 -5.02
C ALA A 98 -3.53 18.90 -4.35
N THR A 99 -3.80 19.16 -3.07
CA THR A 99 -3.05 20.09 -2.22
C THR A 99 -1.89 19.37 -1.54
N PHE A 100 -0.79 20.08 -1.29
CA PHE A 100 0.38 19.52 -0.63
C PHE A 100 0.05 19.10 0.81
N PRO A 101 0.24 17.82 1.18
CA PRO A 101 0.01 17.36 2.55
C PRO A 101 1.24 17.67 3.40
N SER A 102 1.10 18.51 4.44
CA SER A 102 2.20 18.93 5.31
C SER A 102 2.58 17.92 6.39
N ASN A 103 1.76 16.88 6.58
CA ASN A 103 1.91 15.87 7.63
C ASN A 103 2.62 14.60 7.16
N ILE A 104 3.04 14.52 5.89
CA ILE A 104 3.69 13.33 5.35
C ILE A 104 5.19 13.45 5.47
N GLU A 105 5.77 12.55 6.24
CA GLU A 105 7.21 12.45 6.41
C GLU A 105 7.90 12.20 5.06
N ASN A 106 9.06 12.83 4.86
CA ASN A 106 9.90 12.65 3.68
C ASN A 106 9.26 13.11 2.34
N LEU A 107 8.11 13.78 2.38
CA LEU A 107 7.50 14.47 1.25
C LEU A 107 7.71 15.98 1.37
N ASN A 108 8.45 16.58 0.42
CA ASN A 108 8.67 18.02 0.37
C ASN A 108 7.99 18.63 -0.87
N GLN A 109 7.84 19.96 -0.88
CA GLN A 109 7.15 20.66 -1.97
C GLN A 109 7.75 20.40 -3.35
N ALA A 110 9.08 20.32 -3.46
CA ALA A 110 9.75 20.04 -4.73
C ALA A 110 9.36 18.66 -5.29
N THR A 111 9.35 17.64 -4.43
CA THR A 111 8.95 16.27 -4.81
C THR A 111 7.48 16.19 -5.19
N TRP A 112 6.62 16.86 -4.41
CA TRP A 112 5.19 16.94 -4.70
C TRP A 112 4.91 17.64 -6.04
N ALA A 113 5.57 18.77 -6.29
CA ALA A 113 5.44 19.52 -7.53
C ALA A 113 5.95 18.72 -8.73
N ASP A 114 7.06 17.99 -8.60
CA ASP A 114 7.56 17.08 -9.64
C ASP A 114 6.53 15.98 -9.96
N LEU A 115 5.97 15.31 -8.95
CA LEU A 115 4.92 14.30 -9.16
C LEU A 115 3.67 14.87 -9.83
N LYS A 116 3.18 16.05 -9.39
CA LYS A 116 2.02 16.71 -10.00
C LYS A 116 2.22 17.06 -11.49
N ARG A 117 3.45 17.37 -11.91
CA ARG A 117 3.78 17.68 -13.30
C ARG A 117 3.88 16.44 -14.19
N ARG A 118 3.85 15.23 -13.60
CA ARG A 118 4.02 13.95 -14.31
C ARG A 118 2.72 13.14 -14.28
N PRO A 119 1.79 13.37 -15.23
CA PRO A 119 0.48 12.73 -15.22
C PRO A 119 0.55 11.20 -15.41
N GLY A 120 1.63 10.66 -15.97
CA GLY A 120 1.85 9.22 -16.13
C GLY A 120 2.33 8.48 -14.88
N THR A 121 2.54 9.18 -13.75
CA THR A 121 2.91 8.52 -12.50
C THR A 121 1.77 7.65 -11.98
N ILE A 122 2.10 6.48 -11.44
CA ILE A 122 1.11 5.54 -10.90
C ILE A 122 1.19 5.58 -9.37
N GLY A 123 0.04 5.77 -8.75
CA GLY A 123 -0.15 5.67 -7.31
C GLY A 123 -0.70 4.31 -6.94
N PHE A 124 -0.32 3.80 -5.77
CA PHE A 124 -0.90 2.60 -5.17
C PHE A 124 -1.54 2.95 -3.83
N ASP A 125 -2.86 2.77 -3.73
CA ASP A 125 -3.64 2.97 -2.52
C ASP A 125 -3.73 1.68 -1.70
N TYR A 126 -3.60 1.77 -0.39
CA TYR A 126 -3.92 0.66 0.51
C TYR A 126 -4.44 1.17 1.85
N LEU A 127 -5.05 0.28 2.60
CA LEU A 127 -5.70 0.58 3.86
C LEU A 127 -4.89 -0.02 4.99
N LYS A 128 -4.69 0.77 6.06
CA LYS A 128 -3.97 0.36 7.25
C LYS A 128 -4.80 0.70 8.50
N GLY A 129 -4.76 -0.15 9.52
CA GLY A 129 -5.45 0.09 10.78
C GLY A 129 -6.97 0.24 10.59
N LYS A 130 -7.52 1.35 11.09
CA LYS A 130 -8.95 1.69 11.00
C LYS A 130 -9.30 2.35 9.67
N GLU A 131 -8.94 1.69 8.57
CA GLU A 131 -9.18 2.20 7.21
C GLU A 131 -8.41 3.50 6.89
N ASP A 132 -7.24 3.70 7.52
CA ASP A 132 -6.34 4.80 7.19
C ASP A 132 -5.80 4.58 5.77
N ARG A 133 -6.26 5.44 4.85
CA ARG A 133 -5.86 5.39 3.44
C ARG A 133 -4.44 5.90 3.28
N GLN A 134 -3.57 5.01 2.84
CA GLN A 134 -2.21 5.31 2.44
C GLN A 134 -2.14 5.38 0.92
N ARG A 135 -1.30 6.27 0.38
CA ARG A 135 -0.95 6.24 -1.05
C ARG A 135 0.55 6.28 -1.25
N LEU A 136 1.07 5.34 -2.02
CA LEU A 136 2.47 5.31 -2.46
C LEU A 136 2.59 5.87 -3.88
N ALA A 137 3.73 6.49 -4.17
CA ALA A 137 4.15 6.85 -5.51
C ALA A 137 5.66 6.68 -5.64
N TRP A 138 6.14 6.25 -6.81
CA TRP A 138 7.56 6.35 -7.14
C TRP A 138 7.91 7.79 -7.50
N SER A 139 8.93 8.35 -6.85
CA SER A 139 9.48 9.67 -7.20
C SER A 139 10.69 9.50 -8.12
N PRO A 140 10.61 9.90 -9.40
CA PRO A 140 11.78 9.90 -10.29
C PRO A 140 12.87 10.86 -9.81
N LEU A 141 12.48 12.00 -9.23
CA LEU A 141 13.40 13.00 -8.67
C LEU A 141 14.26 12.42 -7.54
N LYS A 142 13.64 11.67 -6.60
CA LYS A 142 14.34 11.08 -5.46
C LYS A 142 14.84 9.65 -5.71
N LYS A 143 14.41 9.02 -6.80
CA LYS A 143 14.65 7.60 -7.10
C LYS A 143 14.24 6.68 -5.94
N GLN A 144 13.07 6.94 -5.35
CA GLN A 144 12.54 6.14 -4.26
C GLN A 144 11.01 6.16 -4.23
N THR A 145 10.41 5.15 -3.60
CA THR A 145 8.98 5.15 -3.28
C THR A 145 8.73 6.06 -2.09
N ILE A 146 7.71 6.91 -2.18
CA ILE A 146 7.30 7.84 -1.13
C ILE A 146 5.80 7.73 -0.86
N ARG A 147 5.39 8.08 0.37
CA ARG A 147 3.97 8.32 0.67
C ARG A 147 3.54 9.69 0.13
N VAL A 148 2.32 9.76 -0.37
CA VAL A 148 1.68 10.99 -0.88
C VAL A 148 0.27 11.20 -0.33
N ARG A 149 -0.22 10.25 0.47
CA ARG A 149 -1.41 10.33 1.31
C ARG A 149 -1.22 9.42 2.52
#